data_AF-A0A6N3QNF5-F1
#
_entry.id   AF-A0A6N3QNF5-F1
#
_cell.length_a   1.000
_cell.length_b   1.000
_cell.length_c   1.000
_cell.angle_alpha   90.00
_cell.angle_beta   90.00
_cell.angle_gamma   90.00
#
_symmetry.space_group_name_H-M   'P 1'
#
loop_
_entity.id
_entity.type
_entity.pdbx_description
1 polymer ?
#
loop_
_entity_poly.entity_id
_entity_poly.type
_entity_poly.pdbx_seq_one_letter_code
_entity_poly.pdbx_strand_id
1 'polypeptide(L)'
;MLIIGSGAAGLSLALRLADQHQVIVLSKGPVTEGSTFYAQGGIAAVFDETDSIDSHVEDTLIAGAGICDRHAVEFVASNARSCVQWLIDQGVLFDTHVQPNGEESYHLTREGGHSHRRILHAADATGREVQSTLVSKAQNHPNIRVLERSNAVDLIVSDKIGLPGTRRVRCTGNSGHYHLFFF
;
A
#
# COMPACT_ATOMS: atom_id res chain seq x y z
N MET A 1 6.97 -9.52 13.40
CA MET A 1 6.28 -9.64 12.10
C MET A 1 7.32 -9.64 11.00
N LEU A 2 7.16 -10.47 9.96
CA LEU A 2 7.98 -10.44 8.75
C LEU A 2 7.11 -10.06 7.56
N ILE A 3 7.51 -9.05 6.80
CA ILE A 3 6.85 -8.57 5.58
C ILE A 3 7.82 -8.75 4.42
N ILE A 4 7.39 -9.46 3.37
CA ILE A 4 8.17 -9.65 2.15
C ILE A 4 7.66 -8.66 1.10
N GLY A 5 8.47 -7.66 0.77
CA GLY A 5 8.13 -6.58 -0.15
C GLY A 5 7.97 -5.23 0.54
N SER A 6 8.58 -4.20 -0.04
CA SER A 6 8.63 -2.83 0.48
C SER A 6 7.90 -1.81 -0.41
N GLY A 7 6.90 -2.22 -1.18
CA GLY A 7 6.00 -1.29 -1.88
C GLY A 7 4.97 -0.68 -0.94
N ALA A 8 4.00 0.07 -1.48
CA ALA A 8 2.92 0.71 -0.71
C ALA A 8 2.23 -0.24 0.27
N ALA A 9 1.88 -1.46 -0.18
CA ALA A 9 1.22 -2.46 0.68
C ALA A 9 2.09 -2.89 1.87
N GLY A 10 3.37 -3.20 1.64
CA GLY A 10 4.26 -3.70 2.69
C GLY A 10 4.65 -2.62 3.70
N LEU A 11 4.98 -1.42 3.22
CA LEU A 11 5.38 -0.31 4.10
C LEU A 11 4.18 0.26 4.87
N SER A 12 3.01 0.37 4.25
CA SER A 12 1.81 0.82 4.98
C SER A 12 1.40 -0.17 6.07
N LEU A 13 1.46 -1.48 5.80
CA LEU A 13 1.24 -2.50 6.82
C LEU A 13 2.28 -2.43 7.93
N ALA A 14 3.56 -2.25 7.58
CA ALA A 14 4.64 -2.14 8.56
C ALA A 14 4.38 -0.99 9.54
N LEU A 15 4.07 0.20 9.01
CA LEU A 15 3.80 1.40 9.81
C LEU A 15 2.58 1.22 10.73
N ARG A 16 1.49 0.62 10.24
CA ARG A 16 0.29 0.36 11.05
C ARG A 16 0.51 -0.63 12.19
N LEU A 17 1.50 -1.52 12.07
CA LEU A 17 1.80 -2.54 13.08
C LEU A 17 2.91 -2.12 14.05
N ALA A 18 3.77 -1.18 13.65
CA ALA A 18 5.04 -0.96 14.32
C ALA A 18 4.93 -0.32 15.72
N ASP A 19 3.82 0.34 16.03
CA ASP A 19 3.56 0.85 17.38
C ASP A 19 3.43 -0.28 18.42
N GLN A 20 3.01 -1.47 17.99
CA GLN A 20 2.72 -2.61 18.87
C GLN A 20 3.61 -3.83 18.61
N HIS A 21 4.38 -3.82 17.51
CA HIS A 21 5.13 -4.99 17.06
C HIS A 21 6.50 -4.62 16.51
N GLN A 22 7.48 -5.50 16.72
CA GLN A 22 8.74 -5.48 15.96
C GLN A 22 8.48 -6.02 14.54
N VAL A 23 8.79 -5.21 13.54
CA VAL A 23 8.52 -5.52 12.13
C VAL A 23 9.83 -5.56 11.34
N ILE A 24 10.03 -6.63 10.58
CA ILE A 24 11.09 -6.72 9.58
C ILE A 24 10.45 -6.64 8.21
N VAL A 25 10.94 -5.73 7.37
CA VAL A 25 10.51 -5.57 5.97
C VAL A 25 11.68 -5.97 5.07
N LEU A 26 11.45 -6.89 4.14
CA LEU A 26 12.45 -7.31 3.17
C LEU A 26 12.19 -6.60 1.84
N SER A 27 13.25 -6.04 1.25
CA SER A 27 13.25 -5.60 -0.14
C SER A 27 14.29 -6.39 -0.93
N LYS A 28 13.90 -6.89 -2.10
CA LYS A 28 14.81 -7.62 -3.00
C LYS A 28 15.91 -6.71 -3.56
N GLY A 29 15.63 -5.42 -3.71
CA GLY A 29 16.57 -4.40 -4.19
C GLY A 29 16.73 -3.28 -3.17
N PRO A 30 17.05 -2.06 -3.62
CA PRO A 30 16.81 -0.85 -2.82
C PRO A 30 15.34 -0.78 -2.37
N VAL A 31 15.07 -0.19 -1.21
CA VAL A 31 13.73 -0.08 -0.62
C VAL A 31 12.80 0.80 -1.47
N THR A 32 13.38 1.74 -2.23
CA THR A 32 12.66 2.62 -3.16
C THR A 32 12.40 1.97 -4.52
N GLU A 33 12.96 0.79 -4.79
CA GLU A 33 12.87 0.12 -6.08
C GLU A 33 11.65 -0.84 -6.10
N GLY A 34 10.68 -0.54 -6.97
CA GLY A 34 9.48 -1.34 -7.17
C GLY A 34 8.38 -0.58 -7.90
N SER A 35 7.33 -1.28 -8.35
CA SER A 35 6.26 -0.69 -9.18
C SER A 35 5.58 0.51 -8.54
N THR A 36 5.45 0.54 -7.20
CA THR A 36 4.88 1.68 -6.47
C THR A 36 5.61 2.98 -6.80
N PHE A 37 6.95 2.99 -6.85
CA PHE A 37 7.73 4.20 -7.11
C PHE A 37 7.46 4.82 -8.49
N TYR A 38 7.12 3.98 -9.47
CA TYR A 38 6.93 4.37 -10.86
C TYR A 38 5.46 4.64 -11.23
N ALA A 39 4.52 4.56 -10.28
CA ALA A 39 3.13 4.86 -10.57
C ALA A 39 2.96 6.34 -10.91
N GLN A 40 2.51 6.63 -12.12
CA GLN A 40 2.33 8.00 -12.63
C GLN A 40 0.92 8.54 -12.42
N GLY A 41 -0.09 7.66 -12.58
CA GLY A 41 -1.49 7.98 -12.32
C GLY A 41 -1.74 8.29 -10.85
N GLY A 42 -2.96 8.15 -10.39
CA GLY A 42 -3.29 8.46 -9.00
C GLY A 42 -3.87 7.30 -8.21
N ILE A 43 -4.44 7.63 -7.05
CA ILE A 43 -5.18 6.70 -6.20
C ILE A 43 -6.66 7.06 -6.29
N ALA A 44 -7.48 6.09 -6.72
CA ALA A 44 -8.91 6.27 -6.83
C ALA A 44 -9.58 6.20 -5.44
N ALA A 45 -10.26 7.28 -5.05
CA ALA A 45 -11.09 7.35 -3.85
C ALA A 45 -12.17 8.42 -4.00
N VAL A 46 -13.35 8.15 -3.43
CA VAL A 46 -14.50 9.09 -3.48
C VAL A 46 -14.29 10.20 -2.45
N PHE A 47 -13.85 11.38 -2.91
CA PHE A 47 -13.69 12.58 -2.10
C PHE A 47 -14.70 13.68 -2.42
N ASP A 48 -15.21 13.71 -3.65
CA ASP A 48 -16.15 14.71 -4.15
C ASP A 48 -17.59 14.39 -3.72
N GLU A 49 -18.37 15.43 -3.39
CA GLU A 49 -19.78 15.28 -2.97
C GLU A 49 -20.71 14.89 -4.13
N THR A 50 -20.30 15.14 -5.37
CA THR A 50 -21.02 14.75 -6.59
C THR A 50 -20.74 13.32 -7.03
N ASP A 51 -19.82 12.63 -6.34
CA ASP A 51 -19.47 11.23 -6.57
C ASP A 51 -19.99 10.34 -5.43
N SER A 52 -20.07 9.03 -5.67
CA SER A 52 -20.56 8.05 -4.71
C SER A 52 -19.76 6.76 -4.73
N ILE A 53 -19.75 6.05 -3.60
CA ILE A 53 -19.15 4.71 -3.50
C ILE A 53 -19.85 3.75 -4.47
N ASP A 54 -21.18 3.82 -4.59
CA ASP A 54 -21.94 2.97 -5.51
C ASP A 54 -21.50 3.18 -6.96
N SER A 55 -21.30 4.43 -7.38
CA SER A 55 -20.74 4.72 -8.72
C SER A 55 -19.34 4.13 -8.89
N HIS A 56 -18.47 4.22 -7.86
CA HIS A 56 -17.14 3.63 -7.92
C HIS A 56 -17.19 2.10 -8.07
N VAL A 57 -18.10 1.46 -7.33
CA VAL A 57 -18.32 0.01 -7.38
C VAL A 57 -18.77 -0.39 -8.78
N GLU A 58 -19.78 0.27 -9.34
CA GLU A 58 -20.29 -0.05 -10.68
C GLU A 58 -19.24 0.18 -11.77
N ASP A 59 -18.51 1.30 -11.75
CA ASP A 59 -17.36 1.56 -12.64
C ASP A 59 -16.35 0.40 -12.59
N THR A 60 -16.01 -0.07 -11.39
CA THR A 60 -15.05 -1.17 -11.17
C THR A 60 -15.57 -2.51 -11.71
N LEU A 61 -16.85 -2.82 -11.49
CA LEU A 61 -17.46 -4.07 -11.94
C LEU A 61 -17.60 -4.12 -13.47
N ILE A 62 -17.93 -2.99 -14.10
CA ILE A 62 -17.98 -2.84 -15.56
C ILE A 62 -16.57 -3.02 -16.15
N ALA A 63 -15.58 -2.31 -15.62
CA ALA A 63 -14.19 -2.42 -16.08
C ALA A 63 -13.62 -3.83 -15.86
N GLY A 64 -14.06 -4.52 -14.81
CA GLY A 64 -13.72 -5.89 -14.48
C GLY A 64 -14.42 -6.97 -15.31
N ALA A 65 -15.23 -6.60 -16.31
CA ALA A 65 -15.83 -7.52 -17.29
C ALA A 65 -16.56 -8.74 -16.68
N GLY A 66 -17.22 -8.56 -15.53
CA GLY A 66 -18.05 -9.58 -14.89
C GLY A 66 -17.31 -10.67 -14.10
N ILE A 67 -15.99 -10.56 -13.94
CA ILE A 67 -15.19 -11.53 -13.15
C ILE A 67 -14.81 -11.03 -11.75
N CYS A 68 -15.19 -9.80 -11.40
CA CYS A 68 -14.98 -9.26 -10.07
C CYS A 68 -15.83 -9.95 -9.00
N ASP A 69 -15.25 -10.16 -7.83
CA ASP A 69 -16.01 -10.42 -6.62
C ASP A 69 -16.62 -9.10 -6.12
N ARG A 70 -17.95 -8.99 -6.20
CA ARG A 70 -18.68 -7.77 -5.79
C ARG A 70 -18.42 -7.40 -4.34
N HIS A 71 -18.35 -8.38 -3.43
CA HIS A 71 -18.13 -8.09 -2.01
C HIS A 71 -16.73 -7.49 -1.79
N ALA A 72 -15.72 -8.02 -2.48
CA ALA A 72 -14.37 -7.47 -2.42
C ALA A 72 -14.31 -6.03 -2.98
N VAL A 73 -15.01 -5.76 -4.10
CA VAL A 73 -15.07 -4.42 -4.71
C VAL A 73 -15.75 -3.42 -3.78
N GLU A 74 -16.92 -3.76 -3.24
CA GLU A 74 -17.66 -2.92 -2.29
C GLU A 74 -16.82 -2.62 -1.05
N PHE A 75 -16.15 -3.63 -0.50
CA PHE A 75 -15.26 -3.47 0.65
C PHE A 75 -14.10 -2.51 0.35
N VAL A 76 -13.40 -2.69 -0.78
CA VAL A 76 -12.27 -1.84 -1.16
C VAL A 76 -12.73 -0.40 -1.44
N ALA A 77 -13.80 -0.22 -2.23
CA ALA A 77 -14.31 1.10 -2.59
C ALA A 77 -14.78 1.89 -1.36
N SER A 78 -15.48 1.24 -0.43
CA SER A 78 -16.00 1.89 0.79
C SER A 78 -14.88 2.31 1.76
N ASN A 79 -13.73 1.64 1.72
CA ASN A 79 -12.59 1.94 2.60
C ASN A 79 -11.50 2.80 1.92
N ALA A 80 -11.63 3.11 0.63
CA ALA A 80 -10.59 3.82 -0.11
C ALA A 80 -10.30 5.22 0.49
N ARG A 81 -11.34 5.98 0.83
CA ARG A 81 -11.19 7.34 1.39
C ARG A 81 -10.41 7.34 2.71
N SER A 82 -10.72 6.45 3.64
CA SER A 82 -10.04 6.37 4.94
C SER A 82 -8.59 5.91 4.78
N CYS A 83 -8.31 4.99 3.86
CA CYS A 83 -6.96 4.57 3.52
C CYS A 83 -6.12 5.70 2.90
N VAL A 84 -6.71 6.50 2.01
CA VAL A 84 -6.05 7.68 1.43
C VAL A 84 -5.85 8.78 2.48
N GLN A 85 -6.84 9.02 3.35
CA GLN A 85 -6.69 9.95 4.46
C GLN A 85 -5.52 9.56 5.35
N TRP A 86 -5.36 8.27 5.64
CA TRP A 86 -4.20 7.80 6.40
C TRP A 86 -2.86 8.12 5.70
N LEU A 87 -2.78 8.03 4.36
CA LEU A 87 -1.58 8.43 3.62
C LEU A 87 -1.30 9.93 3.77
N ILE A 88 -2.34 10.75 3.68
CA ILE A 88 -2.26 12.20 3.93
C ILE A 88 -1.74 12.47 5.35
N ASP A 89 -2.25 11.75 6.35
CA ASP A 89 -1.81 11.88 7.74
C ASP A 89 -0.36 11.41 7.95
N GLN A 90 0.14 10.51 7.10
CA GLN A 90 1.57 10.17 7.03
C GLN A 90 2.41 11.25 6.34
N GLY A 91 1.80 12.27 5.75
CA GLY A 91 2.48 13.38 5.07
C GLY A 91 2.64 13.20 3.57
N VAL A 92 1.88 12.30 2.93
CA VAL A 92 1.81 12.23 1.47
C VAL A 92 1.11 13.49 0.96
N LEU A 93 1.76 14.22 0.06
CA LEU A 93 1.20 15.43 -0.52
C LEU A 93 0.47 15.11 -1.82
N PHE A 94 -0.84 15.36 -1.84
CA PHE A 94 -1.64 15.34 -3.07
C PHE A 94 -1.92 16.76 -3.53
N ASP A 95 -2.03 16.95 -4.84
CA ASP A 95 -2.28 18.26 -5.43
C ASP A 95 -3.64 18.79 -4.98
N THR A 96 -3.69 20.08 -4.61
CA THR A 96 -4.90 20.78 -4.22
C THR A 96 -5.23 21.87 -5.25
N HIS A 97 -6.47 22.34 -5.23
CA HIS A 97 -6.92 23.50 -5.97
C HIS A 97 -7.89 24.33 -5.12
N VAL A 98 -7.91 25.63 -5.38
CA VAL A 98 -8.85 26.56 -4.77
C VAL A 98 -10.09 26.62 -5.64
N GLN A 99 -11.24 26.30 -5.06
CA GLN A 99 -12.53 26.37 -5.71
C GLN A 99 -12.97 27.83 -5.90
N PRO A 100 -13.94 28.13 -6.80
CA PRO A 100 -14.46 29.47 -7.00
C PRO A 100 -15.06 30.13 -5.73
N ASN A 101 -15.51 29.32 -4.77
CA ASN A 101 -16.02 29.79 -3.47
C ASN A 101 -14.89 30.15 -2.46
N GLY A 102 -13.63 29.94 -2.82
CA GLY A 102 -12.45 30.22 -1.99
C GLY A 102 -12.00 29.05 -1.11
N GLU A 103 -12.69 27.91 -1.14
CA GLU A 103 -12.31 26.72 -0.37
C GLU A 103 -11.23 25.90 -1.08
N GLU A 104 -10.30 25.33 -0.32
CA GLU A 104 -9.27 24.43 -0.84
C GLU A 104 -9.79 22.98 -0.86
N SER A 105 -9.57 22.28 -1.97
CA SER A 105 -9.94 20.88 -2.11
C SER A 105 -8.93 20.12 -2.98
N TYR A 106 -8.91 18.79 -2.88
CA TYR A 106 -8.01 17.98 -3.69
C TYR A 106 -8.34 18.11 -5.18
N HIS A 107 -7.30 18.27 -5.99
CA HIS A 107 -7.45 18.26 -7.44
C HIS A 107 -7.62 16.81 -7.92
N LEU A 108 -8.79 16.52 -8.48
CA LEU A 108 -9.17 15.16 -8.90
C LEU A 108 -9.14 15.02 -10.42
N THR A 109 -8.46 13.97 -10.89
CA THR A 109 -8.45 13.58 -12.31
C THR A 109 -9.43 12.44 -12.57
N ARG A 110 -9.63 12.13 -13.85
CA ARG A 110 -10.45 11.03 -14.34
C ARG A 110 -9.68 10.26 -15.39
N GLU A 111 -9.52 8.97 -15.17
CA GLU A 111 -8.90 8.03 -16.11
C GLU A 111 -9.98 7.11 -16.72
N GLY A 112 -9.56 6.26 -17.66
CA GLY A 112 -10.47 5.33 -18.35
C GLY A 112 -11.18 4.39 -17.37
N GLY A 113 -12.47 4.14 -17.62
CA GLY A 113 -13.30 3.28 -16.78
C GLY A 113 -14.02 4.00 -15.63
N HIS A 114 -13.69 5.27 -15.35
CA HIS A 114 -14.39 6.05 -14.34
C HIS A 114 -15.43 7.01 -14.93
N SER A 115 -16.61 7.03 -14.33
CA SER A 115 -17.69 7.96 -14.67
C SER A 115 -17.45 9.36 -14.06
N HIS A 116 -16.88 9.43 -12.85
CA HIS A 116 -16.59 10.65 -12.09
C HIS A 116 -15.08 10.92 -11.92
N ARG A 117 -14.73 12.15 -11.53
CA ARG A 117 -13.35 12.52 -11.13
C ARG A 117 -13.12 12.05 -9.70
N ARG A 118 -12.22 11.09 -9.51
CA ARG A 118 -12.00 10.45 -8.19
C ARG A 118 -10.55 10.05 -7.95
N ILE A 119 -9.63 10.49 -8.80
CA ILE A 119 -8.22 10.06 -8.75
C ILE A 119 -7.40 11.19 -8.14
N LEU A 120 -6.91 10.97 -6.92
CA LEU A 120 -5.95 11.87 -6.27
C LEU A 120 -4.56 11.62 -6.83
N HIS A 121 -3.81 12.68 -7.11
CA HIS A 121 -2.48 12.57 -7.69
C HIS A 121 -1.51 13.60 -7.12
N ALA A 122 -0.22 13.39 -7.35
CA ALA A 122 0.85 14.36 -7.08
C ALA A 122 1.61 14.60 -8.38
N ALA A 123 1.29 15.70 -9.07
CA ALA A 123 1.72 15.97 -10.44
C ALA A 123 1.55 14.73 -11.34
N ASP A 124 2.62 14.30 -12.00
CA ASP A 124 2.72 13.10 -12.85
C ASP A 124 3.49 11.94 -12.18
N ALA A 125 3.67 12.00 -10.85
CA ALA A 125 4.55 11.09 -10.11
C ALA A 125 4.01 10.69 -8.72
N THR A 126 2.71 10.41 -8.61
CA THR A 126 2.05 10.02 -7.34
C THR A 126 2.75 8.88 -6.62
N GLY A 127 3.21 7.88 -7.38
CA GLY A 127 3.94 6.73 -6.86
C GLY A 127 5.24 7.09 -6.17
N ARG A 128 5.98 8.07 -6.70
CA ARG A 128 7.22 8.57 -6.11
C ARG A 128 6.94 9.25 -4.77
N GLU A 129 5.90 10.08 -4.72
CA GLU A 129 5.50 10.80 -3.51
C GLU A 129 5.08 9.83 -2.40
N VAL A 130 4.19 8.88 -2.72
CA VAL A 130 3.75 7.84 -1.78
C VAL A 130 4.92 6.98 -1.31
N GLN A 131 5.75 6.47 -2.23
CA GLN A 131 6.86 5.58 -1.87
C GLN A 131 7.89 6.31 -1.01
N SER A 132 8.29 7.52 -1.38
CA SER A 132 9.33 8.27 -0.66
C SER A 132 8.88 8.60 0.77
N THR A 133 7.63 9.01 0.95
CA THR A 133 7.05 9.30 2.26
C THR A 133 6.98 8.05 3.13
N LEU A 134 6.46 6.93 2.60
CA LEU A 134 6.36 5.68 3.36
C LEU A 134 7.74 5.10 3.72
N VAL A 135 8.72 5.17 2.81
CA VAL A 135 10.10 4.75 3.09
C VAL A 135 10.71 5.59 4.19
N SER A 136 10.59 6.92 4.11
CA SER A 136 11.12 7.84 5.11
C SER A 136 10.51 7.57 6.49
N LYS A 137 9.18 7.41 6.57
CA LYS A 137 8.50 7.06 7.82
C LYS A 137 8.98 5.71 8.38
N ALA A 138 9.11 4.69 7.53
CA ALA A 138 9.51 3.36 7.95
C ALA A 138 10.96 3.32 8.45
N GLN A 139 11.89 4.01 7.79
CA GLN A 139 13.30 4.07 8.19
C GLN A 139 13.50 4.83 9.50
N ASN A 140 12.64 5.80 9.80
CA ASN A 140 12.69 6.58 11.04
C ASN A 140 11.91 5.94 12.21
N HIS A 141 11.24 4.80 11.99
CA HIS A 141 10.46 4.14 13.03
C HIS A 141 11.30 3.13 13.83
N PRO A 142 11.41 3.24 15.17
CA PRO A 142 12.34 2.43 15.97
C PRO A 142 12.06 0.92 15.95
N ASN A 143 10.81 0.52 15.72
CA ASN A 143 10.38 -0.88 15.66
C ASN A 143 10.33 -1.47 14.25
N ILE A 144 10.72 -0.71 13.21
CA ILE A 144 10.77 -1.20 11.83
C ILE A 144 12.23 -1.37 11.43
N ARG A 145 12.56 -2.57 10.97
CA ARG A 145 13.87 -2.88 10.40
C ARG A 145 13.70 -3.25 8.93
N VAL A 146 14.18 -2.39 8.05
CA VAL A 146 14.21 -2.66 6.60
C VAL A 146 15.51 -3.36 6.23
N LEU A 147 15.40 -4.48 5.50
CA LEU A 147 16.52 -5.21 4.93
C LEU A 147 16.44 -5.14 3.41
N GLU A 148 17.28 -4.28 2.84
CA GLU A 148 17.44 -4.15 1.39
C GLU A 148 18.27 -5.30 0.83
N ARG A 149 18.21 -5.48 -0.50
CA ARG A 149 18.99 -6.49 -1.25
C ARG A 149 18.87 -7.90 -0.66
N SER A 150 17.67 -8.23 -0.18
CA SER A 150 17.34 -9.47 0.52
C SER A 150 16.23 -10.20 -0.23
N ASN A 151 16.59 -11.26 -0.96
CA ASN A 151 15.63 -12.03 -1.76
C ASN A 151 15.02 -13.20 -0.98
N ALA A 152 13.70 -13.20 -0.75
CA ALA A 152 13.02 -14.34 -0.14
C ALA A 152 12.98 -15.55 -1.10
N VAL A 153 13.56 -16.69 -0.72
CA VAL A 153 13.61 -17.89 -1.58
C VAL A 153 12.49 -18.89 -1.28
N ASP A 154 12.24 -19.22 0.00
CA ASP A 154 11.20 -20.18 0.38
C ASP A 154 10.64 -19.89 1.77
N LEU A 155 9.42 -20.35 2.03
CA LEU A 155 8.76 -20.24 3.33
C LEU A 155 9.07 -21.48 4.18
N ILE A 156 9.54 -21.26 5.41
CA ILE A 156 9.68 -22.35 6.37
C ILE A 156 8.31 -22.68 6.94
N VAL A 157 7.78 -23.85 6.58
CA VAL A 157 6.48 -24.32 7.07
C VAL A 157 6.70 -25.39 8.14
N SER A 158 6.03 -25.25 9.28
CA SER A 158 6.28 -26.05 10.50
C SER A 158 6.20 -27.57 10.28
N ASP A 159 5.24 -28.03 9.47
CA ASP A 159 5.07 -29.44 9.11
C ASP A 159 6.25 -29.98 8.28
N LYS A 160 6.76 -29.18 7.34
CA LYS A 160 7.93 -29.53 6.52
C LYS A 160 9.22 -29.70 7.33
N ILE A 161 9.31 -29.08 8.52
CA ILE A 161 10.47 -29.16 9.41
C ILE A 161 10.19 -30.00 10.68
N GLY A 162 9.14 -30.82 10.67
CA GLY A 162 8.85 -31.78 11.74
C GLY A 162 8.35 -31.17 13.05
N LEU A 163 7.85 -29.93 13.04
CA LEU A 163 7.27 -29.31 14.23
C LEU A 163 5.78 -29.69 14.37
N PRO A 164 5.36 -30.23 15.54
CA PRO A 164 3.98 -30.66 15.76
C PRO A 164 3.01 -29.48 15.93
N GLY A 165 1.73 -29.72 15.70
CA GLY A 165 0.64 -28.77 15.92
C GLY A 165 0.11 -28.09 14.65
N THR A 166 -0.60 -26.97 14.82
CA THR A 166 -1.17 -26.20 13.71
C THR A 166 -0.07 -25.75 12.74
N ARG A 167 -0.31 -25.92 11.43
CA ARG A 167 0.59 -25.50 10.36
C ARG A 167 0.84 -23.99 10.44
N ARG A 168 2.11 -23.58 10.56
CA ARG A 168 2.52 -22.18 10.67
C ARG A 168 3.74 -21.91 9.79
N VAL A 169 3.82 -20.71 9.22
CA VAL A 169 5.04 -20.19 8.60
C VAL A 169 5.93 -19.61 9.70
N ARG A 170 7.22 -19.94 9.68
CA ARG A 170 8.22 -19.42 10.62
C ARG A 170 9.31 -18.65 9.88
N CYS A 171 9.88 -17.69 10.58
CA CYS A 171 11.16 -17.09 10.23
C CYS A 171 12.11 -17.38 11.38
N THR A 172 13.23 -18.04 11.10
CA THR A 172 14.25 -18.34 12.10
C THR A 172 15.45 -17.44 11.85
N GLY A 173 15.88 -16.67 12.84
CA GLY A 173 17.12 -15.91 12.75
C GLY A 173 18.14 -16.39 13.78
N ASN A 174 19.37 -16.67 13.34
CA ASN A 174 20.49 -16.86 14.25
C ASN A 174 21.33 -15.58 14.21
N SER A 175 21.49 -14.90 15.35
CA SER A 175 22.47 -13.82 15.59
C SER A 175 22.88 -12.99 14.36
N GLY A 176 21.93 -12.24 13.78
CA GLY A 176 22.16 -11.32 12.67
C GLY A 176 21.71 -11.78 11.28
N HIS A 177 21.50 -13.08 11.07
CA HIS A 177 21.02 -13.65 9.81
C HIS A 177 19.64 -14.29 10.00
N TYR A 178 18.61 -13.68 9.41
CA TYR A 178 17.30 -14.31 9.28
C TYR A 178 17.42 -15.32 8.15
N HIS A 179 17.25 -16.60 8.45
CA HIS A 179 17.13 -17.65 7.44
C HIS A 179 15.67 -17.76 7.02
N LEU A 180 15.22 -16.83 6.18
CA LEU A 180 14.62 -17.24 4.92
C LEU A 180 15.83 -17.54 4.03
N PHE A 181 15.85 -18.55 3.17
CA PHE A 181 17.00 -18.63 2.25
C PHE A 181 17.03 -17.30 1.49
N PHE A 182 18.09 -16.51 1.69
CA PHE A 182 18.33 -15.23 1.03
C PHE A 182 19.58 -15.42 0.20
N PHE A 183 19.43 -15.44 -1.13
CA PHE A 183 20.54 -15.28 -2.08
C PHE A 183 20.63 -13.81 -2.49
#